data_AF-A0A7U3D2N9-F1
#
_entry.id   AF-A0A7U3D2N9-F1
#
_cell.length_a   1.000
_cell.length_b   1.000
_cell.length_c   1.000
_cell.angle_alpha   90.00
_cell.angle_beta   90.00
_cell.angle_gamma   90.00
#
_symmetry.space_group_name_H-M   'P 1'
#
loop_
_entity.id
_entity.type
_entity.pdbx_description
1 polymer ?
#
loop_
_entity_poly.entity_id
_entity_poly.type
_entity_poly.pdbx_seq_one_letter_code
_entity_poly.pdbx_strand_id
1 'polypeptide(L)' 'MEKVPINATNRLEIRGLKGFFVKTVTSFGTSANVDCPKQFIWRTVYLVIL' A
#
# COMPACT_ATOMS: atom_id res chain seq x y z
N MET A 1 -5.91 -7.96 -12.32
CA MET A 1 -5.17 -6.77 -11.89
C MET A 1 -4.01 -6.61 -12.85
N GLU A 2 -3.99 -5.53 -13.64
CA GLU A 2 -2.81 -5.16 -14.41
C GLU A 2 -1.59 -5.13 -13.46
N LYS A 3 -0.43 -5.56 -13.94
CA LYS A 3 0.80 -5.55 -13.12
C LYS A 3 1.13 -4.10 -12.79
N VAL A 4 0.71 -3.62 -11.62
CA VAL A 4 1.15 -2.32 -11.10
C VAL A 4 2.68 -2.40 -11.00
N PRO A 5 3.43 -1.55 -11.75
CA PRO A 5 4.88 -1.63 -11.75
C PRO A 5 5.40 -1.26 -10.37
N ILE A 6 6.25 -2.12 -9.81
CA ILE A 6 6.90 -1.89 -8.53
C ILE A 6 8.28 -1.30 -8.80
N ASN A 7 8.48 -0.05 -8.38
CA ASN A 7 9.80 0.56 -8.35
C ASN A 7 10.53 0.12 -7.08
N ALA A 8 11.44 -0.85 -7.21
CA ALA A 8 12.24 -1.33 -6.09
C ALA A 8 13.18 -0.22 -5.61
N THR A 9 12.92 0.30 -4.41
CA THR A 9 13.75 1.30 -3.72
C THR A 9 13.71 1.03 -2.22
N ASN A 10 14.76 1.47 -1.52
CA ASN A 10 14.83 1.46 -0.07
C ASN A 10 14.47 2.81 0.57
N ARG A 11 14.27 3.86 -0.25
CA ARG A 11 13.94 5.22 0.20
C ARG A 11 12.74 5.77 -0.55
N LEU A 12 11.80 6.34 0.21
CA LEU A 12 10.63 7.06 -0.28
C LEU A 12 10.54 8.40 0.48
N GLU A 13 10.46 9.51 -0.24
CA GLU A 13 10.25 10.85 0.33
C GLU A 13 9.03 11.50 -0.35
N ILE A 14 8.06 11.94 0.45
CA ILE A 14 6.82 12.59 -0.01
C ILE A 14 6.62 13.85 0.83
N ARG A 15 6.30 14.98 0.20
CA ARG A 15 6.04 16.27 0.86
C ARG A 15 4.57 16.66 0.70
N GLY A 16 4.01 17.33 1.70
CA GLY A 16 2.62 17.82 1.67
C GLY A 16 1.55 16.77 1.91
N LEU A 17 1.88 15.67 2.61
CA LEU A 17 0.92 14.61 2.93
C LEU A 17 -0.13 15.07 3.96
N LYS A 18 -1.38 14.67 3.75
CA LYS A 18 -2.47 14.83 4.74
C LYS A 18 -2.39 13.80 5.86
N GLY A 19 -1.81 12.63 5.58
CA GLY A 19 -1.62 11.56 6.56
C GLY A 19 -1.22 10.24 5.92
N PHE A 20 -1.09 9.20 6.74
CA PHE A 20 -0.86 7.83 6.28
C PHE A 20 -1.40 6.79 7.26
N PHE A 21 -1.67 5.59 6.77
CA PHE A 21 -1.98 4.41 7.58
C PHE A 21 -0.86 3.39 7.47
N VAL A 22 -0.63 2.66 8.56
CA VAL A 22 0.19 1.45 8.57
C VAL A 22 -0.74 0.28 8.81
N LYS A 23 -0.76 -0.69 7.89
CA LYS A 23 -1.60 -1.87 8.03
C LYS A 23 -0.94 -3.11 7.45
N THR A 24 -1.35 -4.27 7.95
CA THR A 24 -1.04 -5.55 7.31
C THR A 24 -2.02 -5.81 6.18
N VAL A 25 -1.52 -6.25 5.04
CA VAL A 25 -2.36 -6.66 3.89
C VAL A 25 -3.00 -8.01 4.22
N THR A 26 -4.33 -8.06 4.16
CA THR A 26 -5.12 -9.28 4.35
C THR A 26 -5.75 -9.71 3.02
N SER A 27 -6.06 -11.00 2.87
CA SER A 27 -6.73 -11.52 1.68
C SER A 27 -8.20 -11.10 1.56
N PHE A 28 -8.80 -10.69 2.68
CA PHE A 28 -10.19 -10.26 2.77
C PHE A 28 -10.26 -8.91 3.47
N GLY A 29 -11.07 -7.99 2.92
CA GLY A 29 -11.37 -6.69 3.50
C GLY A 29 -12.87 -6.55 3.76
N THR A 30 -13.24 -5.84 4.82
CA THR A 30 -14.64 -5.62 5.23
C THR A 30 -15.16 -4.21 4.88
N SER A 31 -14.41 -3.41 4.13
CA SER A 31 -14.72 -1.99 3.87
C SER A 31 -14.14 -1.51 2.52
N ALA A 32 -14.00 -0.20 2.31
CA ALA A 32 -13.40 0.40 1.12
C ALA A 32 -12.01 -0.21 0.84
N ASN A 33 -11.90 -0.92 -0.29
CA ASN A 33 -10.71 -1.69 -0.62
C ASN A 33 -9.70 -0.83 -1.37
N VAL A 34 -8.47 -0.79 -0.85
CA VAL A 34 -7.30 -0.34 -1.61
C VAL A 34 -6.67 -1.60 -2.21
N ASP A 35 -6.63 -1.66 -3.53
CA ASP A 35 -6.08 -2.83 -4.22
C ASP A 35 -4.58 -2.96 -3.96
N CYS A 36 -4.15 -4.16 -3.55
CA CYS A 36 -2.75 -4.50 -3.31
C CYS A 36 -2.40 -5.78 -4.08
N PRO A 37 -1.25 -5.81 -4.81
CA PRO A 37 -0.81 -7.03 -5.49
C PRO A 37 -0.71 -8.22 -4.53
N LYS A 38 -1.22 -9.38 -4.96
CA LYS A 38 -1.30 -10.60 -4.11
C LYS A 38 0.05 -11.02 -3.50
N GLN A 39 1.17 -10.69 -4.15
CA GLN A 39 2.52 -10.96 -3.64
C GLN A 39 2.86 -10.25 -2.32
N PHE A 40 2.07 -9.25 -1.91
CA PHE A 40 2.26 -8.51 -0.67
C PHE A 40 1.26 -8.90 0.44
N ILE A 41 0.44 -9.93 0.24
CA ILE A 41 -0.42 -10.46 1.31
C ILE A 41 0.45 -10.84 2.52
N TRP A 42 -0.04 -10.51 3.73
CA TRP A 42 0.65 -10.65 5.02
C TRP A 42 1.88 -9.75 5.21
N ARG A 43 2.13 -8.79 4.31
CA ARG A 43 3.15 -7.75 4.51
C ARG A 43 2.53 -6.50 5.15
N THR A 44 3.34 -5.78 5.92
CA THR A 44 3.00 -4.45 6.41
C THR A 44 3.25 -3.43 5.30
N VAL A 45 2.26 -2.58 5.04
CA VAL A 45 2.33 -1.52 4.02
C VAL A 45 1.97 -0.17 4.63
N TYR A 46 2.51 0.88 4.03
CA TYR A 46 2.11 2.26 4.27
C TYR A 46 1.14 2.69 3.18
N LEU A 47 -0.04 3.21 3.56
CA LEU A 47 -0.99 3.84 2.66
C LEU A 47 -0.94 5.34 2.90
N VAL A 48 -0.50 6.12 1.91
CA VAL A 48 -0.32 7.57 2.03
C VAL A 48 -1.52 8.30 1.45
N ILE A 49 -2.01 9.31 2.17
CA ILE A 49 -3.05 10.24 1.72
C ILE A 49 -2.36 11.56 1.36
N LEU A 50 -2.46 11.95 0.09
CA LEU A 50 -1.97 13.23 -0.44
C LEU A 50 -3.00 14.35 -0.24
#